data_AF-A0AAU6VFG6-F1
#
_entry.id   AF-A0AAU6VFG6-F1
#
_cell.length_a   1.000
_cell.length_b   1.000
_cell.length_c   1.000
_cell.angle_alpha   90.00
_cell.angle_beta   90.00
_cell.angle_gamma   90.00
#
_symmetry.space_group_name_H-M   'P 1'
#
loop_
_entity.id
_entity.type
_entity.pdbx_description
1 polymer ?
#
loop_
_entity_poly.entity_id
_entity_poly.type
_entity_poly.pdbx_seq_one_letter_code
_entity_poly.pdbx_strand_id
1 'polypeptide(L)'
;MNERARLDTIIVWGHGLQHLDGILRMIRETEHFEIVRFIKHRPKNMKKFVNQVYSYDYAPLAHLKSKIKYLRKVEPCLMCVVIRNTRPSIDILGEGKFRHKESLRLKSLKTEIREKFNPYVNGCMTHDHVIHATDNEEQTYHILKAVGAEDVSDYYRNNLFSTPFFLGAIDTYQVIELDIEQLVCGQIVGEEFKYSTVNVPISDSVQYQALLSEAGQSHYQSYIEKFRGTALKADYDLEKYIELSQHFSYLSDGYETHFVTVRKNDDGQYVVVDGLHRASMHYHQKNSKIKVCLIN
;
A
#
# COMPACT_ATOMS: atom_id res chain seq x y z
N MET A 1 23.58 -7.36 16.57
CA MET A 1 22.48 -8.26 16.13
C MET A 1 21.83 -7.60 14.92
N ASN A 2 21.72 -8.28 13.79
CA ASN A 2 20.90 -7.77 12.69
C ASN A 2 19.44 -7.82 13.17
N GLU A 3 18.83 -6.66 13.39
CA GLU A 3 17.42 -6.60 13.78
C GLU A 3 16.56 -7.12 12.64
N ARG A 4 15.61 -8.01 12.97
CA ARG A 4 14.69 -8.58 11.99
C ARG A 4 13.82 -7.46 11.41
N ALA A 5 13.53 -7.54 10.11
CA ALA A 5 12.53 -6.69 9.47
C ALA A 5 11.18 -6.80 10.20
N ARG A 6 10.46 -5.68 10.31
CA ARG A 6 9.17 -5.60 11.01
C ARG A 6 8.11 -4.91 10.17
N LEU A 7 6.86 -5.07 10.56
CA LEU A 7 5.78 -4.25 10.02
C LEU A 7 5.54 -3.03 10.90
N ASP A 8 5.36 -1.90 10.23
CA ASP A 8 4.99 -0.62 10.80
C ASP A 8 3.74 -0.09 10.10
N THR A 9 3.02 0.82 10.75
CA THR A 9 1.81 1.42 10.17
C THR A 9 1.74 2.91 10.42
N ILE A 10 1.31 3.64 9.38
CA ILE A 10 0.96 5.05 9.46
C ILE A 10 -0.50 5.21 9.06
N ILE A 11 -1.31 5.75 9.97
CA ILE A 11 -2.67 6.23 9.68
C ILE A 11 -2.56 7.71 9.29
N VAL A 12 -3.01 8.04 8.09
CA VAL A 12 -3.32 9.41 7.65
C VAL A 12 -4.80 9.68 7.93
N TRP A 13 -5.07 10.61 8.84
CA TRP A 13 -6.43 10.98 9.22
C TRP A 13 -7.11 11.80 8.13
N GLY A 14 -8.45 11.91 8.17
CA GLY A 14 -9.24 12.54 7.11
C GLY A 14 -8.78 13.94 6.70
N HIS A 15 -8.43 14.80 7.67
CA HIS A 15 -7.94 16.15 7.40
C HIS A 15 -6.50 16.18 6.85
N GLY A 16 -5.76 15.09 7.02
CA GLY A 16 -4.44 14.88 6.43
C GLY A 16 -4.47 14.29 5.01
N LEU A 17 -5.61 13.77 4.54
CA LEU A 17 -5.71 13.11 3.24
C LEU A 17 -5.43 14.05 2.07
N GLN A 18 -5.68 15.36 2.21
CA GLN A 18 -5.29 16.37 1.22
C GLN A 18 -3.77 16.49 1.01
N HIS A 19 -2.96 15.95 1.94
CA HIS A 19 -1.50 15.91 1.86
C HIS A 19 -0.97 14.50 1.56
N LEU A 20 -1.85 13.56 1.21
CA LEU A 20 -1.51 12.14 1.11
C LEU A 20 -0.31 11.90 0.18
N ASP A 21 -0.29 12.46 -1.02
CA ASP A 21 0.82 12.22 -1.97
C ASP A 21 2.16 12.73 -1.44
N GLY A 22 2.15 13.89 -0.77
CA GLY A 22 3.33 14.44 -0.11
C GLY A 22 3.84 13.54 1.03
N ILE A 23 2.93 12.96 1.80
CA ILE A 23 3.23 12.01 2.89
C ILE A 23 3.78 10.70 2.32
N LEU A 24 3.14 10.14 1.28
CA LEU A 24 3.56 8.90 0.64
C LEU A 24 4.94 9.03 0.00
N ARG A 25 5.24 10.18 -0.62
CA ARG A 25 6.58 10.47 -1.14
C ARG A 25 7.63 10.41 -0.03
N MET A 26 7.40 11.07 1.12
CA MET A 26 8.35 11.01 2.24
C MET A 26 8.55 9.57 2.76
N ILE A 27 7.49 8.76 2.81
CA ILE A 27 7.60 7.33 3.19
C ILE A 27 8.48 6.57 2.19
N ARG A 28 8.28 6.79 0.88
CA ARG A 28 9.04 6.12 -0.18
C ARG A 28 10.50 6.57 -0.26
N GLU A 29 10.79 7.82 0.10
CA GLU A 29 12.15 8.37 0.18
C GLU A 29 12.87 7.93 1.46
N THR A 30 12.16 7.41 2.46
CA THR A 30 12.76 6.90 3.69
C THR A 30 13.47 5.58 3.43
N GLU A 31 14.79 5.54 3.63
CA GLU A 31 15.57 4.33 3.45
C GLU A 31 15.01 3.15 4.26
N HIS A 32 15.12 1.95 3.69
CA HIS A 32 14.67 0.69 4.30
C HIS A 32 13.17 0.53 4.50
N PHE A 33 12.35 1.49 4.04
CA PHE A 33 10.89 1.39 4.06
C PHE A 33 10.37 0.92 2.70
N GLU A 34 9.46 -0.05 2.75
CA GLU A 34 8.71 -0.53 1.59
C GLU A 34 7.22 -0.43 1.93
N ILE A 35 6.45 0.33 1.15
CA ILE A 35 4.99 0.34 1.30
C ILE A 35 4.45 -0.97 0.72
N VAL A 36 3.91 -1.81 1.59
CA VAL A 36 3.39 -3.14 1.18
C VAL A 36 1.87 -3.16 1.04
N ARG A 37 1.17 -2.19 1.63
CA ARG A 37 -0.30 -2.14 1.58
C ARG A 37 -0.86 -0.74 1.83
N PHE A 38 -1.91 -0.41 1.11
CA PHE A 38 -2.84 0.65 1.43
C PHE A 38 -4.20 0.08 1.85
N ILE A 39 -4.79 0.66 2.88
CA ILE A 39 -6.13 0.34 3.36
C ILE A 39 -6.86 1.66 3.63
N LYS A 40 -7.77 2.02 2.73
CA LYS A 40 -8.64 3.18 2.91
C LYS A 40 -9.89 2.73 3.65
N HIS A 41 -10.13 3.33 4.80
CA HIS A 41 -11.13 2.86 5.74
C HIS A 41 -12.07 3.98 6.14
N ARG A 42 -13.37 3.68 6.20
CA ARG A 42 -14.41 4.58 6.72
C ARG A 42 -15.02 3.99 7.99
N PRO A 43 -14.56 4.38 9.19
CA PRO A 43 -15.12 3.86 10.42
C PRO A 43 -16.60 4.19 10.54
N LYS A 44 -17.45 3.18 10.78
CA LYS A 44 -18.88 3.40 11.12
C LYS A 44 -19.04 4.22 12.40
N ASN A 45 -18.09 4.12 13.32
CA ASN A 45 -18.07 4.87 14.57
C ASN A 45 -16.63 5.31 14.88
N MET A 46 -16.32 6.56 14.57
CA MET A 46 -14.97 7.13 14.77
C MET A 46 -14.50 7.04 16.23
N LYS A 47 -15.39 7.27 17.21
CA LYS A 47 -15.03 7.19 18.63
C LYS A 47 -14.59 5.78 19.02
N LYS A 48 -15.33 4.74 18.58
CA LYS A 48 -14.97 3.34 18.84
C LYS A 48 -13.67 2.98 18.14
N PHE A 49 -13.49 3.40 16.90
CA PHE A 49 -12.28 3.15 16.12
C PHE A 49 -11.04 3.78 16.77
N VAL A 50 -11.10 5.06 17.13
CA VAL A 50 -10.01 5.74 17.84
C VAL A 50 -9.70 5.02 19.16
N ASN A 51 -10.71 4.63 19.94
CA ASN A 51 -10.46 3.86 21.16
C ASN A 51 -9.74 2.52 20.89
N GLN A 52 -10.00 1.86 19.76
CA GLN A 52 -9.31 0.62 19.39
C GLN A 52 -7.85 0.88 19.03
N VAL A 53 -7.59 1.87 18.17
CA VAL A 53 -6.22 2.27 17.77
C VAL A 53 -5.37 2.64 18.99
N TYR A 54 -5.92 3.46 19.90
CA TYR A 54 -5.20 3.98 21.06
C TYR A 54 -5.27 3.06 22.31
N SER A 55 -5.91 1.89 22.22
CA SER A 55 -6.04 0.97 23.37
C SER A 55 -4.71 0.34 23.79
N TYR A 56 -3.73 0.34 22.89
CA TYR A 56 -2.40 -0.26 23.07
C TYR A 56 -1.29 0.79 23.17
N ASP A 57 -1.67 2.06 23.39
CA ASP A 57 -0.71 3.11 23.70
C ASP A 57 -0.26 3.01 25.16
N TYR A 58 1.04 3.23 25.38
CA TYR A 58 1.65 3.20 26.71
C TYR A 58 1.16 4.33 27.64
N ALA A 59 0.53 5.37 27.08
CA ALA A 59 -0.04 6.48 27.84
C ALA A 59 -1.51 6.21 28.21
N PRO A 60 -1.96 6.48 29.45
CA PRO A 60 -3.36 6.28 29.82
C PRO A 60 -4.31 7.09 28.94
N LEU A 61 -5.43 6.50 28.52
CA LEU A 61 -6.44 7.14 27.66
C LEU A 61 -6.91 8.52 28.17
N ALA A 62 -6.88 8.77 29.49
CA ALA A 62 -7.19 10.07 30.07
C ALA A 62 -6.25 11.20 29.57
N HIS A 63 -4.96 10.91 29.36
CA HIS A 63 -3.98 11.84 28.78
C HIS A 63 -4.10 11.97 27.26
N LEU A 64 -4.69 10.96 26.60
CA LEU A 64 -4.94 10.96 25.15
C LEU A 64 -6.24 11.68 24.78
N LYS A 65 -7.22 11.79 25.69
CA LYS A 65 -8.55 12.39 25.43
C LYS A 65 -8.49 13.79 24.83
N SER A 66 -7.57 14.64 25.29
CA SER A 66 -7.39 15.99 24.72
C SER A 66 -6.80 15.92 23.32
N LYS A 67 -5.76 15.08 23.13
CA LYS A 67 -5.05 14.88 21.86
C LYS A 67 -5.92 14.24 20.79
N ILE A 68 -6.92 13.43 21.13
CA ILE A 68 -7.80 12.77 20.14
C ILE A 68 -9.16 13.48 19.96
N LYS A 69 -9.40 14.60 20.66
CA LYS A 69 -10.70 15.27 20.64
C LYS A 69 -11.05 15.81 19.25
N TYR A 70 -10.05 16.31 18.52
CA TYR A 70 -10.24 16.89 17.19
C TYR A 70 -10.71 15.84 16.17
N LEU A 71 -10.29 14.58 16.30
CA LEU A 71 -10.68 13.47 15.41
C LEU A 71 -12.20 13.22 15.37
N ARG A 72 -12.95 13.70 16.36
CA ARG A 72 -14.42 13.65 16.33
C ARG A 72 -15.06 14.60 15.32
N LYS A 73 -14.33 15.61 14.87
CA LYS A 73 -14.76 16.62 13.90
C LYS A 73 -14.21 16.36 12.49
N VAL A 74 -13.25 15.44 12.37
CA VAL A 74 -12.63 15.07 11.11
C VAL A 74 -13.56 14.11 10.37
N GLU A 75 -13.61 14.23 9.04
CA GLU A 75 -14.34 13.28 8.19
C GLU A 75 -13.94 11.84 8.52
N PRO A 76 -14.90 10.91 8.67
CA PRO A 76 -14.60 9.52 9.02
C PRO A 76 -14.07 8.72 7.84
N CYS A 77 -12.99 9.20 7.25
CA CYS A 77 -12.22 8.57 6.18
C CYS A 77 -10.74 8.67 6.55
N LEU A 78 -9.99 7.58 6.38
CA LEU A 78 -8.56 7.55 6.66
C LEU A 78 -7.85 6.62 5.69
N MET A 79 -6.54 6.82 5.55
CA MET A 79 -5.65 5.91 4.84
C MET A 79 -4.72 5.26 5.85
N CYS A 80 -4.74 3.93 5.94
CA CYS A 80 -3.76 3.14 6.66
C CYS A 80 -2.70 2.67 5.65
N VAL A 81 -1.46 3.07 5.89
CA VAL A 81 -0.28 2.71 5.09
C VAL A 81 0.53 1.70 5.88
N VAL A 82 0.66 0.49 5.35
CA VAL A 82 1.44 -0.59 5.96
C VAL A 82 2.82 -0.61 5.32
N ILE A 83 3.84 -0.58 6.16
CA ILE A 83 5.23 -0.44 5.77
C ILE A 83 6.00 -1.65 6.26
N ARG A 84 6.76 -2.29 5.39
CA ARG A 84 7.81 -3.21 5.78
C ARG A 84 9.07 -2.39 6.05
N ASN A 85 9.47 -2.36 7.31
CA ASN A 85 10.67 -1.69 7.78
C ASN A 85 11.79 -2.73 7.89
N THR A 86 12.67 -2.74 6.89
CA THR A 86 13.70 -3.79 6.74
C THR A 86 14.86 -3.64 7.73
N ARG A 87 15.01 -2.46 8.36
CA ARG A 87 16.05 -2.19 9.37
C ARG A 87 15.55 -1.22 10.45
N PRO A 88 14.73 -1.65 11.42
CA PRO A 88 13.97 -0.71 12.26
C PRO A 88 14.78 0.24 13.15
N SER A 89 16.04 -0.08 13.48
CA SER A 89 16.88 0.73 14.39
C SER A 89 16.15 1.01 15.70
N ILE A 90 15.92 -0.06 16.47
CA ILE A 90 15.08 -0.01 17.68
C ILE A 90 15.89 0.54 18.86
N ASP A 91 15.26 1.44 19.62
CA ASP A 91 15.77 1.90 20.91
C ASP A 91 14.66 1.87 21.99
N ILE A 92 15.05 1.94 23.25
CA ILE A 92 14.13 2.00 24.39
C ILE A 92 13.93 3.46 24.80
N LEU A 93 12.76 3.99 24.54
CA LEU A 93 12.40 5.38 24.83
C LEU A 93 11.40 5.47 25.98
N GLY A 94 11.25 6.66 26.57
CA GLY A 94 10.41 6.92 27.74
C GLY A 94 11.12 6.71 29.07
N GLU A 95 10.42 6.98 30.17
CA GLU A 95 10.98 6.93 31.53
C GLU A 95 10.17 6.01 32.45
N GLY A 96 10.86 5.32 33.37
CA GLY A 96 10.26 4.43 34.35
C GLY A 96 9.34 3.37 33.72
N LYS A 97 8.07 3.36 34.15
CA LYS A 97 7.05 2.40 33.67
C LYS A 97 6.54 2.67 32.25
N PHE A 98 6.91 3.79 31.66
CA PHE A 98 6.52 4.17 30.29
C PHE A 98 7.60 3.84 29.26
N ARG A 99 8.66 3.11 29.67
CA ARG A 99 9.70 2.64 28.76
C ARG A 99 9.13 1.67 27.75
N HIS A 100 9.39 1.92 26.47
CA HIS A 100 8.92 1.08 25.37
C HIS A 100 9.93 1.05 24.23
N LYS A 101 9.87 0.01 23.40
CA LYS A 101 10.68 -0.10 22.19
C LYS A 101 10.04 0.75 21.09
N GLU A 102 10.81 1.61 20.45
CA GLU A 102 10.36 2.43 19.31
C GLU A 102 11.35 2.32 18.15
N SER A 103 10.88 2.32 16.90
CA SER A 103 11.76 2.49 15.73
C SER A 103 12.17 3.95 15.63
N LEU A 104 13.47 4.23 15.79
CA LEU A 104 13.98 5.60 15.66
C LEU A 104 13.75 6.17 14.25
N ARG A 105 13.82 5.32 13.22
CA ARG A 105 13.56 5.74 11.84
C ARG A 105 12.10 6.16 11.64
N LEU A 106 11.15 5.34 12.08
CA LEU A 106 9.73 5.70 11.98
C LEU A 106 9.39 6.92 12.83
N LYS A 107 10.03 7.06 14.00
CA LYS A 107 9.88 8.24 14.85
C LYS A 107 10.37 9.51 14.15
N SER A 108 11.52 9.48 13.48
CA SER A 108 12.03 10.63 12.71
C SER A 108 11.05 11.03 11.61
N LEU A 109 10.65 10.06 10.78
CA LEU A 109 9.69 10.29 9.70
C LEU A 109 8.36 10.84 10.23
N LYS A 110 7.84 10.28 11.34
CA LYS A 110 6.62 10.75 12.03
C LYS A 110 6.75 12.23 12.42
N THR A 111 7.90 12.64 12.93
CA THR A 111 8.16 14.04 13.32
C THR A 111 8.23 14.94 12.09
N GLU A 112 9.00 14.57 11.07
CA GLU A 112 9.17 15.36 9.85
C GLU A 112 7.85 15.57 9.11
N ILE A 113 7.01 14.52 8.99
CA ILE A 113 5.67 14.63 8.39
C ILE A 113 4.81 15.62 9.19
N ARG A 114 4.87 15.56 10.53
CA ARG A 114 4.09 16.44 11.40
C ARG A 114 4.56 17.89 11.28
N GLU A 115 5.85 18.13 11.29
CA GLU A 115 6.42 19.48 11.12
C GLU A 115 6.01 20.09 9.77
N LYS A 116 5.95 19.27 8.72
CA LYS A 116 5.60 19.73 7.37
C LYS A 116 4.11 19.93 7.13
N PHE A 117 3.25 19.07 7.69
CA PHE A 117 1.84 19.01 7.30
C PHE A 117 0.83 19.25 8.43
N ASN A 118 1.24 19.28 9.71
CA ASN A 118 0.30 19.64 10.76
C ASN A 118 -0.10 21.11 10.67
N PRO A 119 -1.30 21.48 11.13
CA PRO A 119 -1.68 22.88 11.32
C PRO A 119 -0.77 23.58 12.34
N TYR A 120 -0.59 24.89 12.14
CA TYR A 120 0.11 25.77 13.06
C TYR A 120 -0.82 26.89 13.54
N VAL A 121 -0.69 27.26 14.81
CA VAL A 121 -1.36 28.43 15.40
C VAL A 121 -0.30 29.27 16.09
N ASN A 122 -0.18 30.54 15.70
CA ASN A 122 0.83 31.47 16.24
C ASN A 122 2.27 30.92 16.15
N GLY A 123 2.61 30.26 15.04
CA GLY A 123 3.94 29.67 14.82
C GLY A 123 4.20 28.38 15.60
N CYS A 124 3.25 27.89 16.41
CA CYS A 124 3.37 26.63 17.14
C CYS A 124 2.56 25.52 16.46
N MET A 125 3.18 24.35 16.27
CA MET A 125 2.49 23.17 15.74
C MET A 125 1.36 22.74 16.69
N THR A 126 0.17 22.51 16.16
CA THR A 126 -0.97 22.07 16.97
C THR A 126 -0.87 20.57 17.32
N HIS A 127 -1.74 20.13 18.23
CA HIS A 127 -1.95 18.71 18.51
C HIS A 127 -2.92 18.03 17.53
N ASP A 128 -3.37 18.73 16.49
CA ASP A 128 -4.30 18.21 15.48
C ASP A 128 -3.55 17.41 14.41
N HIS A 129 -2.84 16.37 14.88
CA HIS A 129 -1.89 15.61 14.08
C HIS A 129 -2.54 15.01 12.82
N VAL A 130 -1.96 15.26 11.65
CA VAL A 130 -2.43 14.70 10.37
C VAL A 130 -2.19 13.20 10.26
N ILE A 131 -1.22 12.69 11.03
CA ILE A 131 -0.87 11.26 11.09
C ILE A 131 -0.76 10.71 12.51
N HIS A 132 -1.03 9.41 12.62
CA HIS A 132 -0.61 8.55 13.73
C HIS A 132 0.28 7.44 13.16
N ALA A 133 1.42 7.16 13.78
CA ALA A 133 2.28 6.06 13.39
C ALA A 133 2.60 5.20 14.62
N THR A 134 2.81 3.92 14.39
CA THR A 134 3.08 2.93 15.42
C THR A 134 4.46 3.14 16.04
N ASP A 135 4.58 2.91 17.33
CA ASP A 135 5.89 2.92 17.99
C ASP A 135 6.57 1.55 17.83
N ASN A 136 5.78 0.46 17.88
CA ASN A 136 6.23 -0.92 17.73
C ASN A 136 5.31 -1.76 16.85
N GLU A 137 5.77 -2.97 16.55
CA GLU A 137 5.11 -3.91 15.65
C GLU A 137 3.78 -4.47 16.22
N GLU A 138 3.65 -4.62 17.55
CA GLU A 138 2.38 -5.06 18.15
C GLU A 138 1.26 -4.04 17.90
N GLN A 139 1.57 -2.73 17.97
CA GLN A 139 0.60 -1.69 17.62
C GLN A 139 0.14 -1.78 16.16
N THR A 140 1.03 -2.15 15.23
CA THR A 140 0.65 -2.42 13.83
C THR A 140 -0.42 -3.50 13.77
N TYR A 141 -0.27 -4.58 14.52
CA TYR A 141 -1.23 -5.70 14.50
C TYR A 141 -2.60 -5.26 15.01
N HIS A 142 -2.63 -4.42 16.05
CA HIS A 142 -3.87 -3.84 16.57
C HIS A 142 -4.56 -2.91 15.57
N ILE A 143 -3.79 -2.06 14.89
CA ILE A 143 -4.34 -1.16 13.87
C ILE A 143 -4.91 -1.95 12.69
N LEU A 144 -4.16 -2.95 12.19
CA LEU A 144 -4.62 -3.83 11.10
C LEU A 144 -5.94 -4.51 11.45
N LYS A 145 -6.06 -5.04 12.66
CA LYS A 145 -7.33 -5.59 13.17
C LYS A 145 -8.44 -4.54 13.24
N ALA A 146 -8.13 -3.31 13.67
CA ALA A 146 -9.11 -2.23 13.80
C ALA A 146 -9.66 -1.75 12.44
N VAL A 147 -8.82 -1.72 11.39
CA VAL A 147 -9.25 -1.35 10.03
C VAL A 147 -9.89 -2.52 9.26
N GLY A 148 -9.88 -3.72 9.84
CA GLY A 148 -10.43 -4.94 9.22
C GLY A 148 -9.53 -5.51 8.11
N ALA A 149 -8.22 -5.43 8.28
CA ALA A 149 -7.23 -6.00 7.37
C ALA A 149 -7.15 -7.54 7.48
N GLU A 150 -6.37 -8.13 6.58
CA GLU A 150 -5.98 -9.54 6.60
C GLU A 150 -5.12 -9.88 7.85
N ASP A 151 -4.88 -11.18 8.08
CA ASP A 151 -4.04 -11.61 9.19
C ASP A 151 -2.59 -11.16 8.97
N VAL A 152 -1.94 -10.73 10.05
CA VAL A 152 -0.56 -10.24 10.03
C VAL A 152 0.40 -11.29 9.44
N SER A 153 0.17 -12.57 9.70
CA SER A 153 1.00 -13.66 9.18
C SER A 153 1.05 -13.70 7.65
N ASP A 154 0.01 -13.22 6.97
CA ASP A 154 -0.04 -13.17 5.51
C ASP A 154 1.04 -12.24 4.94
N TYR A 155 1.36 -11.14 5.63
CA TYR A 155 2.38 -10.17 5.20
C TYR A 155 3.82 -10.71 5.23
N TYR A 156 4.06 -11.81 5.97
CA TYR A 156 5.35 -12.51 6.02
C TYR A 156 5.38 -13.79 5.19
N ARG A 157 4.29 -14.08 4.45
CA ARG A 157 4.23 -15.27 3.62
C ARG A 157 5.19 -15.11 2.44
N ASN A 158 6.26 -15.89 2.45
CA ASN A 158 7.14 -16.06 1.31
C ASN A 158 6.51 -17.03 0.31
N ASN A 159 6.75 -16.80 -0.98
CA ASN A 159 6.42 -17.76 -2.04
C ASN A 159 7.51 -17.74 -3.11
N LEU A 160 7.53 -18.78 -3.94
CA LEU A 160 8.60 -19.02 -4.91
C LEU A 160 8.71 -17.96 -6.02
N PHE A 161 7.65 -17.18 -6.26
CA PHE A 161 7.54 -16.29 -7.42
C PHE A 161 7.30 -14.82 -7.05
N SER A 162 7.60 -14.43 -5.80
CA SER A 162 7.34 -13.08 -5.29
C SER A 162 5.88 -12.62 -5.49
N THR A 163 4.94 -13.57 -5.57
CA THR A 163 3.52 -13.28 -5.76
C THR A 163 2.98 -12.52 -4.56
N PRO A 164 2.05 -11.57 -4.74
CA PRO A 164 1.51 -10.84 -3.61
C PRO A 164 0.72 -11.75 -2.66
N PHE A 165 0.92 -11.58 -1.34
CA PHE A 165 0.29 -12.43 -0.32
C PHE A 165 -1.25 -12.48 -0.40
N PHE A 166 -1.87 -11.42 -0.90
CA PHE A 166 -3.32 -11.30 -1.02
C PHE A 166 -3.94 -12.21 -2.10
N LEU A 167 -3.13 -12.89 -2.92
CA LEU A 167 -3.61 -13.92 -3.83
C LEU A 167 -3.99 -15.23 -3.12
N GLY A 168 -3.67 -15.34 -1.82
CA GLY A 168 -3.97 -16.52 -1.00
C GLY A 168 -2.83 -17.55 -1.03
N ALA A 169 -3.14 -18.77 -0.61
CA ALA A 169 -2.22 -19.89 -0.79
C ALA A 169 -2.24 -20.31 -2.27
N ILE A 170 -1.06 -20.55 -2.83
CA ILE A 170 -0.90 -21.07 -4.20
C ILE A 170 -0.32 -22.46 -4.06
N ASP A 171 -1.17 -23.47 -4.22
CA ASP A 171 -0.79 -24.87 -4.01
C ASP A 171 -0.23 -25.51 -5.29
N THR A 172 -0.65 -25.00 -6.45
CA THR A 172 -0.21 -25.50 -7.75
C THR A 172 0.06 -24.35 -8.71
N TYR A 173 1.09 -24.51 -9.52
CA TYR A 173 1.47 -23.54 -10.54
C TYR A 173 2.07 -24.24 -11.76
N GLN A 174 1.99 -23.56 -12.90
CA GLN A 174 2.65 -23.97 -14.14
C GLN A 174 3.22 -22.74 -14.84
N VAL A 175 4.48 -22.81 -15.28
CA VAL A 175 5.04 -21.80 -16.17
C VAL A 175 4.70 -22.19 -17.60
N ILE A 176 3.95 -21.32 -18.30
CA ILE A 176 3.55 -21.53 -19.69
C ILE A 176 3.86 -20.29 -20.51
N GLU A 177 4.01 -20.45 -21.82
CA GLU A 177 4.13 -19.34 -22.76
C GLU A 177 2.79 -19.15 -23.49
N LEU A 178 2.30 -17.91 -23.50
CA LEU A 178 1.03 -17.56 -24.11
C LEU A 178 1.22 -16.47 -25.16
N ASP A 179 0.25 -16.37 -26.08
CA ASP A 179 0.07 -15.13 -26.82
C ASP A 179 -0.39 -14.03 -25.87
N ILE A 180 0.23 -12.86 -25.94
CA ILE A 180 -0.12 -11.76 -25.05
C ILE A 180 -1.54 -11.24 -25.29
N GLU A 181 -2.06 -11.40 -26.51
CA GLU A 181 -3.44 -11.02 -26.85
C GLU A 181 -4.47 -11.96 -26.20
N GLN A 182 -4.07 -13.13 -25.71
CA GLN A 182 -4.94 -14.02 -24.93
C GLN A 182 -5.10 -13.57 -23.48
N LEU A 183 -4.27 -12.62 -23.02
CA LEU A 183 -4.35 -12.11 -21.67
C LEU A 183 -5.43 -11.03 -21.58
N VAL A 184 -6.25 -11.14 -20.54
CA VAL A 184 -7.14 -10.08 -20.08
C VAL A 184 -6.73 -9.64 -18.69
N CYS A 185 -7.13 -8.45 -18.27
CA CYS A 185 -6.89 -7.95 -16.93
C CYS A 185 -8.15 -7.35 -16.34
N GLY A 186 -8.25 -7.41 -15.01
CA GLY A 186 -9.31 -6.73 -14.28
C GLY A 186 -9.10 -5.22 -14.24
N GLN A 187 -10.00 -4.47 -14.88
CA GLN A 187 -10.10 -3.03 -14.79
C GLN A 187 -11.18 -2.66 -13.78
N ILE A 188 -10.83 -1.81 -12.81
CA ILE A 188 -11.79 -1.33 -11.79
C ILE A 188 -12.67 -0.23 -12.40
N VAL A 189 -13.98 -0.30 -12.18
CA VAL A 189 -14.97 0.69 -12.63
C VAL A 189 -15.93 1.06 -11.52
N GLY A 190 -16.55 2.24 -11.61
CA GLY A 190 -17.48 2.76 -10.60
C GLY A 190 -16.83 3.78 -9.66
N GLU A 191 -17.25 3.77 -8.40
CA GLU A 191 -16.83 4.74 -7.38
C GLU A 191 -15.86 4.13 -6.37
N GLU A 192 -15.07 4.99 -5.72
CA GLU A 192 -14.02 4.64 -4.75
C GLU A 192 -14.40 3.52 -3.76
N PHE A 193 -15.60 3.57 -3.18
CA PHE A 193 -16.12 2.58 -2.22
C PHE A 193 -17.24 1.69 -2.78
N LYS A 194 -17.62 1.90 -4.05
CA LYS A 194 -18.67 1.15 -4.74
C LYS A 194 -18.20 0.90 -6.17
N TYR A 195 -17.35 -0.09 -6.31
CA TYR A 195 -16.71 -0.47 -7.56
C TYR A 195 -17.03 -1.91 -7.93
N SER A 196 -16.82 -2.21 -9.20
CA SER A 196 -16.74 -3.57 -9.73
C SER A 196 -15.47 -3.71 -10.56
N THR A 197 -15.17 -4.95 -10.95
CA THR A 197 -14.06 -5.25 -11.86
C THR A 197 -14.64 -5.80 -13.15
N VAL A 198 -14.17 -5.29 -14.29
CA VAL A 198 -14.50 -5.79 -15.62
C VAL A 198 -13.21 -6.30 -16.27
N ASN A 199 -13.28 -7.43 -16.97
CA ASN A 199 -12.13 -7.92 -17.71
C ASN A 199 -12.01 -7.17 -19.04
N VAL A 200 -10.82 -6.66 -19.33
CA VAL A 200 -10.49 -5.98 -20.59
C VAL A 200 -9.19 -6.57 -21.16
N PRO A 201 -8.97 -6.53 -22.49
CA PRO A 201 -7.68 -6.83 -23.09
C PRO A 201 -6.56 -5.95 -22.50
N ILE A 202 -5.31 -6.44 -22.51
CA ILE A 202 -4.16 -5.64 -22.04
C ILE A 202 -4.05 -4.29 -22.78
N SER A 203 -4.36 -4.27 -24.08
CA SER A 203 -4.40 -3.05 -24.91
C SER A 203 -5.33 -1.97 -24.35
N ASP A 204 -6.39 -2.36 -23.65
CA ASP A 204 -7.45 -1.46 -23.23
C ASP A 204 -7.29 -1.06 -21.76
N SER A 205 -6.33 -1.66 -21.05
CA SER A 205 -6.02 -1.35 -19.66
C SER A 205 -5.50 0.08 -19.51
N VAL A 206 -5.88 0.76 -18.41
CA VAL A 206 -5.37 2.11 -18.11
C VAL A 206 -3.84 2.13 -17.96
N GLN A 207 -3.24 1.01 -17.53
CA GLN A 207 -1.79 0.83 -17.40
C GLN A 207 -1.09 0.84 -18.74
N TYR A 208 -1.67 0.17 -19.76
CA TYR A 208 -1.11 0.19 -21.11
C TYR A 208 -1.33 1.55 -21.77
N GLN A 209 -2.51 2.14 -21.62
CA GLN A 209 -2.81 3.47 -22.16
C GLN A 209 -1.86 4.55 -21.60
N ALA A 210 -1.43 4.43 -20.35
CA ALA A 210 -0.43 5.32 -19.75
C ALA A 210 0.95 5.26 -20.42
N LEU A 211 1.30 4.14 -21.07
CA LEU A 211 2.56 4.04 -21.81
C LEU A 211 2.48 4.75 -23.18
N LEU A 212 1.28 4.99 -23.70
CA LEU A 212 1.08 5.50 -25.05
C LEU A 212 1.04 7.02 -25.14
N SER A 213 0.62 7.72 -24.08
CA SER A 213 0.41 9.18 -24.13
C SER A 213 0.31 9.83 -22.75
N GLU A 214 0.58 11.14 -22.68
CA GLU A 214 0.37 11.97 -21.48
C GLU A 214 -1.09 11.98 -21.00
N ALA A 215 -2.05 11.92 -21.94
CA ALA A 215 -3.47 11.80 -21.61
C ALA A 215 -3.75 10.47 -20.91
N GLY A 216 -3.15 9.38 -21.40
CA GLY A 216 -3.21 8.07 -20.74
C GLY A 216 -2.57 8.07 -19.35
N GLN A 217 -1.43 8.75 -19.18
CA GLN A 217 -0.78 8.92 -17.88
C GLN A 217 -1.69 9.65 -16.89
N SER A 218 -2.32 10.75 -17.33
CA SER A 218 -3.26 11.52 -16.53
C SER A 218 -4.46 10.67 -16.08
N HIS A 219 -5.04 9.90 -17.00
CA HIS A 219 -6.13 8.96 -16.68
C HIS A 219 -5.69 7.89 -15.67
N TYR A 220 -4.48 7.35 -15.83
CA TYR A 220 -3.98 6.34 -14.91
C TYR A 220 -3.67 6.92 -13.52
N GLN A 221 -3.17 8.16 -13.44
CA GLN A 221 -2.99 8.87 -12.17
C GLN A 221 -4.32 9.04 -11.43
N SER A 222 -5.35 9.56 -12.12
CA SER A 222 -6.69 9.72 -11.54
C SER A 222 -7.29 8.37 -11.12
N TYR A 223 -7.02 7.31 -11.88
CA TYR A 223 -7.43 5.96 -11.55
C TYR A 223 -6.75 5.45 -10.26
N ILE A 224 -5.44 5.66 -10.11
CA ILE A 224 -4.71 5.33 -8.89
C ILE A 224 -5.29 6.10 -7.71
N GLU A 225 -5.41 7.42 -7.81
CA GLU A 225 -5.92 8.30 -6.75
C GLU A 225 -7.33 7.90 -6.31
N LYS A 226 -8.22 7.61 -7.27
CA LYS A 226 -9.61 7.23 -7.00
C LYS A 226 -9.74 5.92 -6.23
N PHE A 227 -8.90 4.93 -6.53
CA PHE A 227 -9.07 3.57 -6.01
C PHE A 227 -8.00 3.14 -4.99
N ARG A 228 -7.03 4.01 -4.68
CA ARG A 228 -5.95 3.74 -3.71
C ARG A 228 -6.54 3.35 -2.35
N GLY A 229 -6.06 2.24 -1.81
CA GLY A 229 -6.45 1.68 -0.53
C GLY A 229 -7.84 1.05 -0.49
N THR A 230 -8.66 1.14 -1.54
CA THR A 230 -9.91 0.39 -1.66
C THR A 230 -9.72 -0.80 -2.59
N ALA A 231 -9.88 -0.58 -3.90
CA ALA A 231 -9.71 -1.60 -4.91
C ALA A 231 -8.22 -1.80 -5.28
N LEU A 232 -7.43 -0.72 -5.28
CA LEU A 232 -5.98 -0.77 -5.47
C LEU A 232 -5.26 -0.73 -4.13
N LYS A 233 -4.82 -1.89 -3.67
CA LYS A 233 -4.24 -2.03 -2.33
C LYS A 233 -2.71 -2.06 -2.29
N ALA A 234 -2.03 -2.13 -3.43
CA ALA A 234 -0.57 -2.10 -3.53
C ALA A 234 -0.04 -0.68 -3.77
N ASP A 235 1.29 -0.48 -3.69
CA ASP A 235 1.92 0.82 -3.93
C ASP A 235 2.04 1.18 -5.41
N TYR A 236 0.92 1.49 -6.05
CA TYR A 236 0.91 2.00 -7.42
C TYR A 236 1.42 3.45 -7.46
N ASP A 237 2.40 3.67 -8.33
CA ASP A 237 3.05 4.97 -8.54
C ASP A 237 3.32 5.17 -10.04
N LEU A 238 2.74 6.24 -10.61
CA LEU A 238 2.85 6.51 -12.04
C LEU A 238 4.29 6.86 -12.43
N GLU A 239 4.95 7.73 -11.68
CA GLU A 239 6.30 8.20 -12.01
C GLU A 239 7.27 7.01 -12.04
N LYS A 240 7.28 6.18 -11.00
CA LYS A 240 8.07 4.94 -10.97
C LYS A 240 7.71 3.99 -12.11
N TYR A 241 6.43 3.87 -12.45
CA TYR A 241 5.99 3.00 -13.53
C TYR A 241 6.51 3.47 -14.90
N ILE A 242 6.43 4.76 -15.18
CA ILE A 242 6.94 5.35 -16.42
C ILE A 242 8.47 5.26 -16.47
N GLU A 243 9.17 5.58 -15.38
CA GLU A 243 10.63 5.43 -15.28
C GLU A 243 11.06 3.98 -15.55
N LEU A 244 10.43 3.01 -14.87
CA LEU A 244 10.70 1.59 -15.05
C LEU A 244 10.50 1.15 -16.51
N SER A 245 9.49 1.67 -17.19
CA SER A 245 9.15 1.30 -18.58
C SER A 245 10.25 1.62 -19.60
N GLN A 246 11.11 2.61 -19.32
CA GLN A 246 12.16 3.05 -20.24
C GLN A 246 13.28 2.02 -20.41
N HIS A 247 13.52 1.22 -19.37
CA HIS A 247 14.59 0.22 -19.33
C HIS A 247 14.06 -1.18 -18.98
N PHE A 248 12.76 -1.39 -19.10
CA PHE A 248 12.13 -2.63 -18.72
C PHE A 248 12.61 -3.80 -19.60
N SER A 249 12.97 -4.91 -18.96
CA SER A 249 13.25 -6.18 -19.63
C SER A 249 12.59 -7.29 -18.82
N TYR A 250 11.71 -8.05 -19.47
CA TYR A 250 10.92 -9.06 -18.78
C TYR A 250 11.78 -10.27 -18.40
N LEU A 251 11.75 -10.64 -17.11
CA LEU A 251 12.53 -11.75 -16.53
C LEU A 251 14.05 -11.59 -16.76
N SER A 252 14.54 -10.35 -16.66
CA SER A 252 15.97 -10.04 -16.68
C SER A 252 16.70 -10.60 -15.44
N ASP A 253 18.04 -10.51 -15.46
CA ASP A 253 18.91 -10.94 -14.36
C ASP A 253 18.48 -10.31 -13.02
N GLY A 254 18.28 -11.17 -12.01
CA GLY A 254 17.74 -10.80 -10.69
C GLY A 254 16.20 -10.71 -10.60
N TYR A 255 15.49 -10.84 -11.73
CA TYR A 255 14.02 -10.80 -11.82
C TYR A 255 13.41 -12.05 -12.47
N GLU A 256 14.16 -13.14 -12.57
CA GLU A 256 13.80 -14.37 -13.29
C GLU A 256 12.55 -15.07 -12.73
N THR A 257 12.19 -14.76 -11.48
CA THR A 257 11.01 -15.31 -10.80
C THR A 257 9.80 -14.36 -10.80
N HIS A 258 9.93 -13.14 -11.35
CA HIS A 258 8.88 -12.11 -11.34
C HIS A 258 7.91 -12.26 -12.52
N PHE A 259 7.33 -13.45 -12.66
CA PHE A 259 6.36 -13.73 -13.72
C PHE A 259 5.12 -12.84 -13.62
N VAL A 260 4.49 -12.55 -14.76
CA VAL A 260 3.08 -12.19 -14.80
C VAL A 260 2.30 -13.42 -14.33
N THR A 261 1.46 -13.25 -13.31
CA THR A 261 0.68 -14.34 -12.73
C THR A 261 -0.74 -14.28 -13.27
N VAL A 262 -1.26 -15.43 -13.72
CA VAL A 262 -2.57 -15.53 -14.36
C VAL A 262 -3.42 -16.64 -13.73
N ARG A 263 -4.75 -16.47 -13.78
CA ARG A 263 -5.74 -17.51 -13.49
C ARG A 263 -6.65 -17.69 -14.70
N LYS A 264 -7.19 -18.90 -14.89
CA LYS A 264 -8.31 -19.09 -15.81
C LYS A 264 -9.62 -18.73 -15.12
N ASN A 265 -10.46 -17.92 -15.77
CA ASN A 265 -11.84 -17.72 -15.32
C ASN A 265 -12.76 -18.81 -15.91
N ASP A 266 -14.04 -18.78 -15.51
CA ASP A 266 -15.06 -19.74 -15.97
C ASP A 266 -15.27 -19.72 -17.49
N ASP A 267 -14.98 -18.59 -18.15
CA ASP A 267 -15.03 -18.41 -19.61
C ASP A 267 -13.75 -18.91 -20.31
N GLY A 268 -12.78 -19.47 -19.57
CA GLY A 268 -11.51 -19.99 -20.09
C GLY A 268 -10.48 -18.93 -20.47
N GLN A 269 -10.70 -17.66 -20.14
CA GLN A 269 -9.77 -16.55 -20.39
C GLN A 269 -8.63 -16.56 -19.37
N TYR A 270 -7.43 -16.15 -19.79
CA TYR A 270 -6.29 -15.97 -18.90
C TYR A 270 -6.32 -14.56 -18.30
N VAL A 271 -6.79 -14.47 -17.05
CA VAL A 271 -6.90 -13.20 -16.32
C VAL A 271 -5.61 -12.94 -15.54
N VAL A 272 -4.98 -11.80 -15.80
CA VAL A 272 -3.83 -11.31 -15.02
C VAL A 272 -4.29 -10.96 -13.60
N VAL A 273 -3.71 -11.64 -12.62
CA VAL A 273 -3.96 -11.43 -11.17
C VAL A 273 -2.78 -10.78 -10.46
N ASP A 274 -1.58 -10.84 -11.05
CA ASP A 274 -0.42 -10.03 -10.65
C ASP A 274 0.48 -9.74 -11.86
N GLY A 275 1.19 -8.61 -11.82
CA GLY A 275 2.15 -8.24 -12.86
C GLY A 275 1.54 -7.53 -14.07
N LEU A 276 0.38 -6.87 -13.92
CA LEU A 276 -0.24 -6.12 -15.02
C LEU A 276 0.69 -5.05 -15.63
N HIS A 277 1.45 -4.31 -14.81
CA HIS A 277 2.49 -3.40 -15.31
C HIS A 277 3.50 -4.11 -16.20
N ARG A 278 3.98 -5.29 -15.78
CA ARG A 278 4.94 -6.10 -16.56
C ARG A 278 4.33 -6.55 -17.88
N ALA A 279 3.08 -7.00 -17.86
CA ALA A 279 2.35 -7.38 -19.07
C ALA A 279 2.17 -6.19 -20.03
N SER A 280 1.75 -5.03 -19.53
CA SER A 280 1.56 -3.81 -20.32
C SER A 280 2.87 -3.32 -20.95
N MET A 281 3.97 -3.29 -20.19
CA MET A 281 5.29 -2.90 -20.70
C MET A 281 5.82 -3.90 -21.73
N HIS A 282 5.69 -5.20 -21.45
CA HIS A 282 6.08 -6.26 -22.40
C HIS A 282 5.30 -6.16 -23.71
N TYR A 283 4.01 -5.84 -23.63
CA TYR A 283 3.18 -5.62 -24.81
C TYR A 283 3.56 -4.36 -25.58
N HIS A 284 3.82 -3.26 -24.87
CA HIS A 284 4.24 -1.98 -25.45
C HIS A 284 5.56 -2.11 -26.25
N GLN A 285 6.43 -3.03 -25.83
CA GLN A 285 7.66 -3.40 -26.56
C GLN A 285 7.41 -4.26 -27.81
N LYS A 286 6.14 -4.50 -28.18
CA LYS A 286 5.71 -5.29 -29.35
C LYS A 286 6.06 -6.78 -29.28
N ASN A 287 6.27 -7.31 -28.07
CA ASN A 287 6.45 -8.74 -27.88
C ASN A 287 5.09 -9.45 -27.94
N SER A 288 4.97 -10.44 -28.81
CA SER A 288 3.71 -11.20 -29.01
C SER A 288 3.54 -12.39 -28.06
N LYS A 289 4.64 -12.90 -27.50
CA LYS A 289 4.63 -14.03 -26.56
C LYS A 289 5.12 -13.62 -25.20
N ILE A 290 4.51 -14.17 -24.15
CA ILE A 290 4.85 -13.91 -22.77
C ILE A 290 4.84 -15.21 -21.94
N LYS A 291 5.91 -15.44 -21.18
CA LYS A 291 5.95 -16.51 -20.17
C LYS A 291 5.18 -16.07 -18.94
N VAL A 292 4.23 -16.85 -18.48
CA VAL A 292 3.39 -16.51 -17.31
C VAL A 292 3.42 -17.63 -16.28
N CYS A 293 3.14 -17.30 -15.03
CA CYS A 293 2.85 -18.25 -13.98
C CYS A 293 1.33 -18.46 -13.92
N LEU A 294 0.85 -19.57 -14.45
CA LEU A 294 -0.55 -19.99 -14.32
C LEU A 294 -0.73 -20.63 -12.94
N ILE A 295 -1.64 -20.08 -12.14
CA ILE A 295 -2.05 -20.64 -10.85
C ILE A 295 -3.50 -21.12 -10.93
N ASN A 296 -3.82 -22.17 -10.16
CA ASN A 296 -5.18 -22.68 -10.01
C ASN A 296 -5.87 -22.08 -8.78
#